data_AF-A0A3D1U341-F1
#
_entry.id   AF-A0A3D1U341-F1
#
_cell.length_a   1.000
_cell.length_b   1.000
_cell.length_c   1.000
_cell.angle_alpha   90.00
_cell.angle_beta   90.00
_cell.angle_gamma   90.00
#
_symmetry.space_group_name_H-M   'P 1'
#
loop_
_entity.id
_entity.type
_entity.pdbx_description
1 polymer ?
#
loop_
_entity_poly.entity_id
_entity_poly.type
_entity_poly.pdbx_seq_one_letter_code
_entity_poly.pdbx_strand_id
1 'polypeptide(L)'
;METLEKQSESLDAPQAPGVEGADFSSSRQQSSAEAHVGGTPLEKQTDGGTDGARVLPLRRLRILTVVAPIAYLIVVEILSLLILNPLLGNREALRLFVIFLLIVAGAVPFSLWIFSTIERQQRSLAASAAVLDSVHDYAIFMVDAGGNILTWNPGAERVKGYRADEVIGRHFSQFYTPEDQAAGVPAANLQKAAAGGRFEAQGWRVRKDGSRYWADATSTAVKDEAGAVVGFTQVVRDITERREAEARIRKLNDELGQRILELREANAEIVRRNRQLAAINTAIVSVSSALDLGEVLQNIVDAARELVHSRYGALGVADEHGHILQFITSGLSHQEREAIGPLPQGHGLLGALIKEGTPLRIPAIGSDPRSYGFPPNHPSMTSLLGVPILFNEKPVGDLYLTDKLSAEEFTDEDQELVMLLANHAAVAIENARLYEEVRTARDRFQVWNEDLERRVEERTREIERYSKTLTTRVLQAQEEERKRIARELHDDTAQSLSTLLINLDVIDPHIGAENETLRTGFQRVREIAQRTLDATRALSHDLRPTILDDFGLVAALRWFADEFMRTFGVAV
;
A
#
# COMPACT_ATOMS: atom_id res chain seq x y z
N MET A 1 -28.16 37.73 3.43
CA MET A 1 -29.42 37.35 2.75
C MET A 1 -29.50 35.85 2.90
N GLU A 2 -30.13 35.41 3.99
CA GLU A 2 -31.55 34.97 3.99
C GLU A 2 -31.64 33.60 3.29
N THR A 3 -32.13 32.51 3.88
CA THR A 3 -32.90 32.24 5.11
C THR A 3 -32.94 30.69 5.22
N LEU A 4 -32.73 30.09 6.40
CA LEU A 4 -33.76 29.40 7.23
C LEU A 4 -34.55 28.31 6.45
N GLU A 5 -34.73 27.05 6.89
CA GLU A 5 -35.09 26.64 8.25
C GLU A 5 -35.08 25.09 8.43
N LYS A 6 -34.59 24.67 9.60
CA LYS A 6 -35.02 23.58 10.51
C LYS A 6 -35.75 22.34 9.95
N GLN A 7 -35.28 21.16 10.40
CA GLN A 7 -35.96 20.44 11.49
C GLN A 7 -35.04 19.44 12.20
N SER A 8 -35.14 19.46 13.53
CA SER A 8 -34.49 18.59 14.51
C SER A 8 -35.44 17.46 14.91
N GLU A 9 -34.95 16.25 15.17
CA GLU A 9 -35.51 15.38 16.20
C GLU A 9 -34.51 14.31 16.69
N SER A 10 -34.08 14.54 17.93
CA SER A 10 -33.76 13.69 19.08
C SER A 10 -33.60 12.15 19.03
N LEU A 11 -32.64 11.71 19.87
CA LEU A 11 -32.69 10.58 20.83
C LEU A 11 -32.79 9.16 20.26
N ASP A 12 -31.74 8.34 20.37
CA ASP A 12 -31.41 7.57 21.57
C ASP A 12 -30.28 6.56 21.30
N ALA A 13 -29.41 6.39 22.29
CA ALA A 13 -28.46 5.29 22.38
C ALA A 13 -29.01 4.20 23.32
N PRO A 14 -28.75 2.91 23.05
CA PRO A 14 -28.52 1.97 24.14
C PRO A 14 -27.28 1.10 23.89
N GLN A 15 -26.31 1.12 24.81
CA GLN A 15 -26.09 0.14 25.89
C GLN A 15 -25.11 -0.99 25.51
N ALA A 16 -23.98 -1.03 26.22
CA ALA A 16 -23.10 -2.18 26.31
C ALA A 16 -23.59 -3.12 27.44
N PRO A 17 -23.38 -4.45 27.34
CA PRO A 17 -23.79 -5.38 28.39
C PRO A 17 -22.75 -5.46 29.51
N GLY A 18 -23.25 -5.58 30.73
CA GLY A 18 -22.47 -5.82 31.94
C GLY A 18 -21.95 -7.26 32.05
N VAL A 19 -20.92 -7.42 32.86
CA VAL A 19 -20.49 -8.71 33.43
C VAL A 19 -20.41 -8.52 34.94
N GLU A 20 -21.10 -9.42 35.63
CA GLU A 20 -21.21 -9.55 37.08
C GLU A 20 -19.90 -10.02 37.74
N GLY A 21 -19.68 -9.50 38.96
CA GLY A 21 -19.61 -10.35 40.15
C GLY A 21 -18.29 -11.03 40.51
N ALA A 22 -17.63 -10.52 41.55
CA ALA A 22 -17.12 -11.37 42.63
C ALA A 22 -16.90 -10.54 43.91
N ASP A 23 -17.64 -10.92 44.96
CA ASP A 23 -17.51 -10.54 46.36
C ASP A 23 -16.07 -10.60 46.90
N PHE A 24 -15.73 -9.70 47.83
CA PHE A 24 -15.26 -10.14 49.14
C PHE A 24 -15.55 -9.08 50.23
N SER A 25 -16.23 -9.59 51.25
CA SER A 25 -16.55 -8.96 52.53
C SER A 25 -15.34 -8.38 53.29
N SER A 26 -15.54 -7.29 54.03
CA SER A 26 -15.81 -7.39 55.48
C SER A 26 -15.49 -6.09 56.26
N SER A 27 -16.33 -5.86 57.27
CA SER A 27 -15.97 -5.37 58.61
C SER A 27 -15.97 -3.87 58.95
N ARG A 28 -17.01 -3.55 59.74
CA ARG A 28 -17.03 -2.74 60.98
C ARG A 28 -17.21 -1.23 60.94
N GLN A 29 -18.48 -0.86 61.17
CA GLN A 29 -19.02 -0.32 62.43
C GLN A 29 -18.44 0.97 63.04
N GLN A 30 -19.42 1.85 63.33
CA GLN A 30 -19.57 2.76 64.47
C GLN A 30 -18.82 4.10 64.42
N SER A 31 -19.55 5.20 64.25
CA SER A 31 -20.19 5.84 65.42
C SER A 31 -21.25 6.85 64.98
N SER A 32 -22.21 7.00 65.87
CA SER A 32 -23.56 7.49 65.70
C SER A 32 -23.70 8.98 66.06
N ALA A 33 -24.92 9.47 65.81
CA ALA A 33 -25.67 10.42 66.64
C ALA A 33 -25.32 11.92 66.51
N GLU A 34 -26.27 12.86 66.53
CA GLU A 34 -27.73 12.87 66.34
C GLU A 34 -28.16 14.36 66.40
N ALA A 35 -29.36 14.63 65.90
CA ALA A 35 -30.30 15.65 66.37
C ALA A 35 -30.06 17.17 66.14
N HIS A 36 -30.69 17.65 65.08
CA HIS A 36 -31.92 18.47 65.09
C HIS A 36 -31.96 19.90 65.73
N VAL A 37 -32.32 20.83 64.82
CA VAL A 37 -33.41 21.83 64.89
C VAL A 37 -33.18 23.17 65.61
N GLY A 38 -33.29 24.24 64.82
CA GLY A 38 -34.25 25.32 65.11
C GLY A 38 -33.68 26.74 65.16
N GLY A 39 -34.25 27.64 64.33
CA GLY A 39 -34.38 29.06 64.66
C GLY A 39 -33.64 30.06 63.77
N THR A 40 -34.37 30.64 62.81
CA THR A 40 -34.04 31.89 62.10
C THR A 40 -34.48 33.13 62.93
N PRO A 41 -34.31 34.39 62.46
CA PRO A 41 -33.26 35.32 62.86
C PRO A 41 -33.84 36.62 63.50
N LEU A 42 -32.99 37.54 63.99
CA LEU A 42 -33.11 39.02 63.87
C LEU A 42 -32.19 39.74 64.88
N GLU A 43 -31.23 40.50 64.32
CA GLU A 43 -31.06 41.96 64.50
C GLU A 43 -31.06 42.60 65.91
N LYS A 44 -29.90 43.12 66.36
CA LYS A 44 -29.59 44.58 66.42
C LYS A 44 -28.37 44.94 67.32
N GLN A 45 -27.50 45.79 66.73
CA GLN A 45 -26.79 46.97 67.28
C GLN A 45 -25.96 46.83 68.59
N THR A 46 -24.71 47.28 68.65
CA THR A 46 -24.37 48.73 68.66
C THR A 46 -22.87 49.00 68.46
N ASP A 47 -22.62 50.03 67.64
CA ASP A 47 -21.64 51.14 67.65
C ASP A 47 -20.19 51.05 68.17
N GLY A 48 -19.31 51.61 67.33
CA GLY A 48 -18.03 52.23 67.68
C GLY A 48 -17.35 52.80 66.44
N GLY A 49 -17.51 54.11 66.19
CA GLY A 49 -17.17 54.77 64.92
C GLY A 49 -15.74 55.31 64.79
N THR A 50 -15.40 55.66 63.54
CA THR A 50 -14.40 56.69 63.20
C THR A 50 -14.84 57.42 61.93
N ASP A 51 -14.81 58.75 62.00
CA ASP A 51 -15.24 59.74 61.03
C ASP A 51 -14.32 59.75 59.79
N GLY A 52 -14.89 59.72 58.59
CA GLY A 52 -14.13 59.76 57.33
C GLY A 52 -15.05 59.90 56.11
N ALA A 53 -15.11 61.12 55.57
CA ALA A 53 -15.72 61.50 54.29
C ALA A 53 -17.18 61.05 54.06
N ARG A 54 -18.14 61.84 54.58
CA ARG A 54 -19.56 61.72 54.21
C ARG A 54 -19.77 62.06 52.72
N VAL A 55 -19.73 61.05 51.87
CA VAL A 55 -20.38 61.08 50.55
C VAL A 55 -21.88 61.24 50.80
N LEU A 56 -22.44 62.39 50.40
CA LEU A 56 -23.86 62.67 50.57
C LEU A 56 -24.69 61.59 49.86
N PRO A 57 -25.69 60.97 50.52
CA PRO A 57 -26.53 59.95 49.90
C PRO A 57 -27.23 60.52 48.66
N LEU A 58 -27.22 59.78 47.53
CA LEU A 58 -27.80 60.19 46.23
C LEU A 58 -29.24 60.76 46.34
N ARG A 59 -30.02 60.32 47.35
CA ARG A 59 -31.35 60.87 47.66
C ARG A 59 -31.33 62.32 48.18
N ARG A 60 -30.35 62.68 49.02
CA ARG A 60 -30.18 64.05 49.53
C ARG A 60 -29.66 65.00 48.44
N LEU A 61 -28.80 64.49 47.54
CA LEU A 61 -28.40 65.25 46.35
C LEU A 61 -29.60 65.53 45.44
N ARG A 62 -30.47 64.54 45.20
CA ARG A 62 -31.70 64.68 44.39
C ARG A 62 -32.66 65.75 44.93
N ILE A 63 -32.82 65.84 46.25
CA ILE A 63 -33.68 66.85 46.89
C ILE A 63 -33.09 68.26 46.72
N LEU A 64 -31.78 68.42 46.93
CA LEU A 64 -31.12 69.73 46.82
C LEU A 64 -30.96 70.21 45.36
N THR A 65 -30.94 69.29 44.39
CA THR A 65 -30.61 69.60 42.98
C THR A 65 -31.78 69.53 42.02
N VAL A 66 -32.88 68.83 42.35
CA VAL A 66 -34.08 68.73 41.51
C VAL A 66 -35.28 69.38 42.19
N VAL A 67 -35.51 69.08 43.46
CA VAL A 67 -36.69 69.58 44.18
C VAL A 67 -36.52 71.06 44.56
N ALA A 68 -35.33 71.48 44.97
CA ALA A 68 -35.06 72.87 45.33
C ALA A 68 -35.22 73.87 44.15
N PRO A 69 -34.71 73.63 42.93
CA PRO A 69 -34.94 74.54 41.81
C PRO A 69 -36.38 74.52 41.29
N ILE A 70 -37.08 73.38 41.35
CA ILE A 70 -38.52 73.30 41.00
C ILE A 70 -39.36 74.05 42.04
N ALA A 71 -39.07 73.88 43.33
CA ALA A 71 -39.71 74.64 44.40
C ALA A 71 -39.39 76.14 44.29
N TYR A 72 -38.16 76.51 43.92
CA TYR A 72 -37.78 77.90 43.66
C TYR A 72 -38.53 78.48 42.46
N LEU A 73 -38.66 77.74 41.35
CA LEU A 73 -39.47 78.14 40.19
C LEU A 73 -40.95 78.32 40.54
N ILE A 74 -41.52 77.40 41.32
CA ILE A 74 -42.92 77.50 41.79
C ILE A 74 -43.09 78.71 42.70
N VAL A 75 -42.16 78.97 43.63
CA VAL A 75 -42.20 80.13 44.52
C VAL A 75 -42.08 81.42 43.72
N VAL A 76 -41.19 81.47 42.72
CA VAL A 76 -41.02 82.61 41.81
C VAL A 76 -42.27 82.84 40.97
N GLU A 77 -42.90 81.78 40.47
CA GLU A 77 -44.14 81.85 39.68
C GLU A 77 -45.32 82.32 40.55
N ILE A 78 -45.45 81.80 41.77
CA ILE A 78 -46.45 82.25 42.75
C ILE A 78 -46.23 83.71 43.14
N LEU A 79 -45.00 84.13 43.43
CA LEU A 79 -44.66 85.53 43.73
C LEU A 79 -44.92 86.44 42.53
N SER A 80 -44.63 85.97 41.32
CA SER A 80 -44.93 86.72 40.10
C SER A 80 -46.44 86.94 39.94
N LEU A 81 -47.27 85.92 40.19
CA LEU A 81 -48.72 86.02 40.12
C LEU A 81 -49.30 86.92 41.23
N LEU A 82 -48.76 86.85 42.45
CA LEU A 82 -49.19 87.66 43.60
C LEU A 82 -48.83 89.15 43.44
N ILE A 83 -47.70 89.46 42.81
CA ILE A 83 -47.25 90.84 42.59
C ILE A 83 -47.81 91.43 41.28
N LEU A 84 -48.10 90.62 40.24
CA LEU A 84 -48.60 91.13 38.95
C LEU A 84 -50.08 91.53 38.98
N ASN A 85 -50.92 90.91 39.81
CA ASN A 85 -52.36 91.10 39.71
C ASN A 85 -52.83 92.56 39.98
N PRO A 86 -52.18 93.36 40.84
CA PRO A 86 -52.51 94.77 41.00
C PRO A 86 -51.86 95.73 39.97
N LEU A 87 -50.95 95.27 39.10
CA LEU A 87 -50.08 96.12 38.29
C LEU A 87 -50.26 95.99 36.77
N LEU A 88 -51.33 95.33 36.31
CA LEU A 88 -51.69 95.16 34.88
C LEU A 88 -52.08 96.47 34.13
N GLY A 89 -51.52 97.62 34.54
CA GLY A 89 -51.66 98.91 33.86
C GLY A 89 -50.35 99.53 33.34
N ASN A 90 -49.15 99.03 33.68
CA ASN A 90 -47.89 99.74 33.39
C ASN A 90 -46.89 98.92 32.52
N ARG A 91 -46.46 99.48 31.37
CA ARG A 91 -45.62 98.81 30.35
C ARG A 91 -44.17 98.53 30.77
N GLU A 92 -43.60 99.30 31.71
CA GLU A 92 -42.22 99.12 32.18
C GLU A 92 -42.06 97.87 33.08
N ALA A 93 -43.08 97.55 33.89
CA ALA A 93 -43.07 96.36 34.73
C ALA A 93 -43.07 95.06 33.91
N LEU A 94 -43.75 95.07 32.75
CA LEU A 94 -43.77 93.93 31.83
C LEU A 94 -42.38 93.66 31.21
N ARG A 95 -41.59 94.71 30.91
CA ARG A 95 -40.25 94.57 30.35
C ARG A 95 -39.27 93.95 31.34
N LEU A 96 -39.28 94.41 32.60
CA LEU A 96 -38.44 93.83 33.66
C LEU A 96 -38.81 92.37 33.94
N PHE A 97 -40.10 92.04 33.86
CA PHE A 97 -40.58 90.67 34.01
C PHE A 97 -40.03 89.75 32.91
N VAL A 98 -40.06 90.18 31.64
CA VAL A 98 -39.52 89.41 30.51
C VAL A 98 -38.00 89.20 30.65
N ILE A 99 -37.25 90.22 31.08
CA ILE A 99 -35.79 90.10 31.30
C ILE A 99 -35.49 89.09 32.42
N PHE A 100 -36.23 89.17 33.53
CA PHE A 100 -36.08 88.23 34.62
C PHE A 100 -36.40 86.79 34.19
N LEU A 101 -37.46 86.60 33.40
CA LEU A 101 -37.85 85.29 32.86
C LEU A 101 -36.79 84.73 31.91
N LEU A 102 -36.14 85.57 31.11
CA LEU A 102 -35.01 85.17 30.25
C LEU A 102 -33.76 84.78 31.05
N ILE A 103 -33.44 85.49 32.13
CA ILE A 103 -32.30 85.16 33.01
C ILE A 103 -32.54 83.81 33.70
N VAL A 104 -33.75 83.59 34.23
CA VAL A 104 -34.14 82.33 34.86
C VAL A 104 -34.16 81.18 33.84
N ALA A 105 -34.65 81.43 32.62
CA ALA A 105 -34.66 80.43 31.54
C ALA A 105 -33.24 80.03 31.09
N GLY A 106 -32.26 80.94 31.15
CA GLY A 106 -30.85 80.66 30.82
C GLY A 106 -30.07 79.91 31.91
N ALA A 107 -30.43 80.06 33.18
CA ALA A 107 -29.72 79.44 34.30
C ALA A 107 -29.88 77.91 34.36
N VAL A 108 -31.04 77.40 33.96
CA VAL A 108 -31.36 75.95 33.95
C VAL A 108 -30.46 75.17 32.96
N PRO A 109 -30.36 75.54 31.66
CA PRO A 109 -29.50 74.84 30.72
C PRO A 109 -28.00 74.97 31.05
N PHE A 110 -27.56 76.09 31.65
CA PHE A 110 -26.17 76.24 32.10
C PHE A 110 -25.81 75.28 33.25
N SER A 111 -26.72 75.11 34.21
CA SER A 111 -26.57 74.13 35.29
C SER A 111 -26.53 72.69 34.76
N LEU A 112 -27.41 72.36 33.79
CA LEU A 112 -27.40 71.06 33.12
C LEU A 112 -26.10 70.82 32.33
N TRP A 113 -25.52 71.86 31.72
CA TRP A 113 -24.26 71.76 30.98
C TRP A 113 -23.06 71.47 31.89
N ILE A 114 -22.90 72.20 33.00
CA ILE A 114 -21.85 71.93 34.00
C ILE A 114 -21.97 70.51 34.55
N PHE A 115 -23.21 70.07 34.86
CA PHE A 115 -23.47 68.73 35.36
C PHE A 115 -23.03 67.65 34.35
N SER A 116 -23.40 67.80 33.07
CA SER A 116 -23.00 66.86 32.01
C SER A 116 -21.49 66.78 31.80
N THR A 117 -20.77 67.85 32.15
CA THR A 117 -19.30 67.94 32.03
C THR A 117 -18.62 67.21 33.19
N ILE A 118 -19.11 67.39 34.41
CA ILE A 118 -18.64 66.67 35.60
C ILE A 118 -18.91 65.16 35.46
N GLU A 119 -20.08 64.79 34.96
CA GLU A 119 -20.45 63.39 34.75
C GLU A 119 -19.55 62.72 33.69
N ARG A 120 -19.19 63.42 32.61
CA ARG A 120 -18.22 62.92 31.61
C ARG A 120 -16.83 62.68 32.20
N GLN A 121 -16.34 63.60 33.02
CA GLN A 121 -15.04 63.48 33.71
C GLN A 121 -15.02 62.28 34.66
N GLN A 122 -16.08 62.07 35.44
CA GLN A 122 -16.16 60.91 36.32
C GLN A 122 -16.30 59.58 35.57
N ARG A 123 -17.04 59.54 34.45
CA ARG A 123 -17.14 58.33 33.61
C ARG A 123 -15.79 57.94 33.01
N SER A 124 -14.93 58.89 32.62
CA SER A 124 -13.59 58.61 32.07
C SER A 124 -12.63 58.03 33.11
N LEU A 125 -12.66 58.54 34.34
CA LEU A 125 -11.87 58.00 35.45
C LEU A 125 -12.37 56.60 35.87
N ALA A 126 -13.69 56.40 35.94
CA ALA A 126 -14.28 55.10 36.23
C ALA A 126 -14.00 54.06 35.13
N ALA A 127 -14.01 54.47 33.86
CA ALA A 127 -13.68 53.58 32.74
C ALA A 127 -12.21 53.13 32.74
N SER A 128 -11.28 54.02 33.09
CA SER A 128 -9.85 53.68 33.20
C SER A 128 -9.58 52.70 34.35
N ALA A 129 -10.27 52.87 35.48
CA ALA A 129 -10.22 51.92 36.59
C ALA A 129 -10.85 50.56 36.21
N ALA A 130 -11.93 50.54 35.43
CA ALA A 130 -12.62 49.31 35.02
C ALA A 130 -11.80 48.45 34.03
N VAL A 131 -10.98 49.05 33.16
CA VAL A 131 -10.09 48.31 32.24
C VAL A 131 -8.95 47.62 32.99
N LEU A 132 -8.44 48.22 34.06
CA LEU A 132 -7.43 47.59 34.93
C LEU A 132 -8.02 46.46 35.81
N ASP A 133 -9.33 46.52 36.08
CA ASP A 133 -10.04 45.52 36.88
C ASP A 133 -10.52 44.31 36.05
N SER A 134 -10.77 44.52 34.74
CA SER A 134 -11.25 43.48 33.81
C SER A 134 -10.16 42.51 33.32
N VAL A 135 -8.88 42.83 33.58
CA VAL A 135 -7.76 41.94 33.25
C VAL A 135 -7.56 40.96 34.42
N HIS A 136 -8.27 39.84 34.37
CA HIS A 136 -8.34 38.86 35.45
C HIS A 136 -7.01 38.15 35.77
N ASP A 137 -6.09 38.05 34.81
CA ASP A 137 -4.88 37.20 34.90
C ASP A 137 -3.59 37.94 35.28
N TYR A 138 -3.66 39.26 35.50
CA TYR A 138 -2.46 40.09 35.69
C TYR A 138 -2.47 40.79 37.04
N ALA A 139 -1.40 40.60 37.79
CA ALA A 139 -1.07 41.39 38.96
C ALA A 139 -0.32 42.65 38.52
N ILE A 140 -0.92 43.81 38.74
CA ILE A 140 -0.36 45.11 38.38
C ILE A 140 -0.20 45.95 39.63
N PHE A 141 1.02 46.32 39.96
CA PHE A 141 1.33 47.11 41.13
C PHE A 141 2.54 48.01 40.88
N MET A 142 2.63 49.12 41.60
CA MET A 142 3.80 49.99 41.58
C MET A 142 4.65 49.77 42.82
N VAL A 143 5.96 49.93 42.66
CA VAL A 143 6.92 50.03 43.76
C VAL A 143 7.68 51.35 43.67
N ASP A 144 8.10 51.90 44.81
CA ASP A 144 8.99 53.06 44.86
C ASP A 144 10.41 52.69 44.36
N ALA A 145 11.31 53.69 44.30
CA ALA A 145 12.70 53.48 43.90
C ALA A 145 13.46 52.49 44.82
N GLY A 146 13.00 52.30 46.05
CA GLY A 146 13.53 51.35 47.02
C GLY A 146 12.89 49.96 46.97
N GLY A 147 11.88 49.74 46.12
CA GLY A 147 11.16 48.47 45.99
C GLY A 147 9.97 48.27 46.94
N ASN A 148 9.52 49.29 47.66
CA ASN A 148 8.32 49.19 48.51
C ASN A 148 7.05 49.37 47.70
N ILE A 149 6.04 48.53 47.94
CA ILE A 149 4.79 48.51 47.18
C ILE A 149 3.97 49.76 47.48
N LEU A 150 3.62 50.52 46.44
CA LEU A 150 2.83 51.76 46.51
C LEU A 150 1.36 51.54 46.18
N THR A 151 1.07 50.68 45.20
CA THR A 151 -0.29 50.42 44.72
C THR A 151 -0.54 48.93 44.65
N TRP A 152 -1.80 48.52 44.67
CA TRP A 152 -2.18 47.12 44.59
C TRP A 152 -3.52 46.99 43.87
N ASN A 153 -3.55 46.37 42.69
CA ASN A 153 -4.79 46.17 41.96
C ASN A 153 -5.51 44.88 42.42
N PRO A 154 -6.83 44.74 42.18
CA PRO A 154 -7.57 43.51 42.50
C PRO A 154 -7.03 42.25 41.80
N GLY A 155 -6.42 42.39 40.62
CA GLY A 155 -5.69 41.29 39.96
C GLY A 155 -4.50 40.78 40.78
N ALA A 156 -3.75 41.67 41.43
CA ALA A 156 -2.65 41.31 42.32
C ALA A 156 -3.15 40.61 43.60
N GLU A 157 -4.30 41.01 44.14
CA GLU A 157 -4.94 40.31 45.26
C GLU A 157 -5.28 38.87 44.89
N ARG A 158 -5.87 38.63 43.71
CA ARG A 158 -6.22 37.28 43.23
C ARG A 158 -5.00 36.41 42.96
N VAL A 159 -4.02 36.92 42.23
CA VAL A 159 -2.84 36.13 41.79
C VAL A 159 -1.91 35.83 42.97
N LYS A 160 -1.76 36.75 43.93
CA LYS A 160 -0.78 36.62 45.02
C LYS A 160 -1.41 36.27 46.37
N GLY A 161 -2.72 36.42 46.54
CA GLY A 161 -3.47 36.07 47.75
C GLY A 161 -3.37 37.06 48.90
N TYR A 162 -2.78 38.24 48.67
CA TYR A 162 -2.63 39.30 49.68
C TYR A 162 -3.60 40.44 49.42
N ARG A 163 -4.22 40.97 50.47
CA ARG A 163 -5.02 42.20 50.38
C ARG A 163 -4.12 43.43 50.33
N ALA A 164 -4.59 44.51 49.69
CA ALA A 164 -3.83 45.75 49.52
C ALA A 164 -3.28 46.32 50.84
N ASP A 165 -4.07 46.30 51.91
CA ASP A 165 -3.70 46.77 53.25
C ASP A 165 -2.61 45.92 53.92
N GLU A 166 -2.40 44.69 53.48
CA GLU A 166 -1.37 43.78 54.02
C GLU A 166 0.01 44.00 53.39
N VAL A 167 0.07 44.52 52.15
CA VAL A 167 1.29 44.55 51.34
C VAL A 167 1.76 45.94 50.96
N ILE A 168 0.89 46.95 50.95
CA ILE A 168 1.30 48.33 50.71
C ILE A 168 2.31 48.75 51.80
N GLY A 169 3.41 49.36 51.35
CA GLY A 169 4.56 49.73 52.20
C GLY A 169 5.55 48.60 52.48
N ARG A 170 5.24 47.34 52.15
CA ARG A 170 6.19 46.22 52.26
C ARG A 170 7.05 46.11 51.01
N HIS A 171 8.24 45.54 51.15
CA HIS A 171 9.16 45.35 50.04
C HIS A 171 8.71 44.18 49.14
N PHE A 172 8.71 44.38 47.82
CA PHE A 172 8.19 43.41 46.85
C PHE A 172 9.00 42.10 46.75
N SER A 173 10.22 42.06 47.32
CA SER A 173 11.04 40.84 47.36
C SER A 173 10.34 39.67 48.06
N GLN A 174 9.36 39.93 48.95
CA GLN A 174 8.59 38.88 49.62
C GLN A 174 7.86 37.91 48.66
N PHE A 175 7.67 38.30 47.40
CA PHE A 175 7.05 37.43 46.38
C PHE A 175 8.04 36.51 45.65
N TYR A 176 9.33 36.63 45.93
CA TYR A 176 10.38 35.79 45.36
C TYR A 176 10.65 34.58 46.26
N THR A 177 11.22 33.53 45.68
CA THR A 177 11.69 32.38 46.48
C THR A 177 12.82 32.80 47.43
N PRO A 178 13.00 32.14 48.59
CA PRO A 178 14.10 32.45 49.51
C PRO A 178 15.48 32.41 48.83
N GLU A 179 15.66 31.48 47.88
CA GLU A 179 16.87 31.33 47.10
C GLU A 179 17.12 32.54 46.19
N ASP A 180 16.10 33.00 45.47
CA ASP A 180 16.19 34.19 44.61
C ASP A 180 16.37 35.48 45.42
N GLN A 181 15.77 35.57 46.60
CA GLN A 181 15.98 36.69 47.53
C GLN A 181 17.43 36.74 48.00
N ALA A 182 18.00 35.60 48.42
CA ALA A 182 19.39 35.50 48.85
C ALA A 182 20.38 35.80 47.71
N ALA A 183 20.04 35.42 46.47
CA ALA A 183 20.82 35.72 45.28
C ALA A 183 20.67 37.17 44.77
N GLY A 184 19.84 38.01 45.40
CA GLY A 184 19.67 39.42 45.03
C GLY A 184 18.91 39.64 43.72
N VAL A 185 18.19 38.62 43.22
CA VAL A 185 17.43 38.68 41.95
C VAL A 185 16.43 39.85 41.89
N PRO A 186 15.66 40.17 42.95
CA PRO A 186 14.71 41.29 42.91
C PRO A 186 15.39 42.64 42.63
N ALA A 187 16.51 42.92 43.32
CA ALA A 187 17.24 44.18 43.17
C ALA A 187 17.90 44.27 41.78
N ALA A 188 18.48 43.17 41.30
CA ALA A 188 19.04 43.10 39.96
C ALA A 188 18.00 43.36 38.86
N ASN A 189 16.77 42.87 39.02
CA ASN A 189 15.69 43.11 38.07
C ASN A 189 15.30 44.60 38.00
N LEU A 190 15.20 45.29 39.14
CA LEU A 190 14.93 46.73 39.17
C LEU A 190 16.09 47.55 38.59
N GLN A 191 17.34 47.19 38.89
CA GLN A 191 18.50 47.87 38.29
C GLN A 191 18.52 47.75 36.77
N LYS A 192 18.24 46.56 36.22
CA LYS A 192 18.14 46.35 34.77
C LYS A 192 17.00 47.16 34.17
N ALA A 193 15.84 47.21 34.83
CA ALA A 193 14.73 48.05 34.39
C ALA A 193 15.05 49.55 34.47
N ALA A 194 15.80 50.00 35.48
CA ALA A 194 16.21 51.40 35.62
C ALA A 194 17.15 51.84 34.51
N ALA A 195 18.11 50.97 34.15
CA ALA A 195 19.06 51.22 33.07
C ALA A 195 18.43 51.15 31.68
N GLY A 196 17.58 50.14 31.43
CA GLY A 196 16.99 49.86 30.12
C GLY A 196 15.58 50.41 29.88
N GLY A 197 14.96 51.02 30.90
CA GLY A 197 13.56 51.46 30.86
C GLY A 197 12.53 50.36 31.12
N ARG A 198 12.78 49.13 30.64
CA ARG A 198 11.93 47.94 30.87
C ARG A 198 12.79 46.69 30.97
N PHE A 199 12.42 45.76 31.85
CA PHE A 199 13.06 44.45 31.96
C PHE A 199 12.02 43.36 32.17
N GLU A 200 12.21 42.23 31.49
CA GLU A 200 11.33 41.07 31.54
C GLU A 200 12.08 39.89 32.14
N ALA A 201 11.44 39.20 33.08
CA ALA A 201 12.02 38.06 33.76
C ALA A 201 10.95 37.02 34.06
N GLN A 202 11.26 35.77 33.72
CA GLN A 202 10.47 34.62 34.10
C GLN A 202 11.12 33.88 35.27
N GLY A 203 10.31 33.34 36.18
CA GLY A 203 10.82 32.52 37.27
C GLY A 203 9.77 32.17 38.31
N TRP A 204 10.17 31.34 39.28
CA TRP A 204 9.31 30.96 40.38
C TRP A 204 8.99 32.16 41.29
N ARG A 205 7.71 32.32 41.62
CA ARG A 205 7.21 33.26 42.61
C ARG A 205 6.38 32.51 43.66
N VAL A 206 6.25 33.11 44.82
CA VAL A 206 5.57 32.53 45.98
C VAL A 206 4.31 33.35 46.27
N ARG A 207 3.18 32.68 46.51
CA ARG A 207 1.92 33.29 46.97
C ARG A 207 1.87 33.34 48.51
N LYS A 208 0.84 33.98 49.06
CA LYS A 208 0.61 34.04 50.52
C LYS A 208 0.51 32.68 51.20
N ASP A 209 -0.11 31.71 50.53
CA ASP A 209 -0.28 30.34 51.04
C ASP A 209 0.99 29.48 50.94
N GLY A 210 2.09 30.03 50.41
CA GLY A 210 3.34 29.32 50.18
C GLY A 210 3.40 28.54 48.86
N SER A 211 2.32 28.48 48.08
CA SER A 211 2.33 27.84 46.76
C SER A 211 3.25 28.59 45.79
N ARG A 212 3.92 27.84 44.92
CA ARG A 212 4.80 28.39 43.88
C ARG A 212 4.07 28.45 42.55
N TYR A 213 4.37 29.47 41.75
CA TYR A 213 3.91 29.59 40.37
C TYR A 213 4.99 30.17 39.46
N TRP A 214 4.95 29.80 38.19
CA TRP A 214 5.86 30.31 37.19
C TRP A 214 5.33 31.64 36.68
N ALA A 215 5.98 32.72 37.08
CA ALA A 215 5.57 34.07 36.74
C ALA A 215 6.32 34.57 35.51
N ASP A 216 5.62 35.24 34.62
CA ASP A 216 6.18 36.14 33.62
C ASP A 216 6.00 37.58 34.12
N ALA A 217 7.10 38.23 34.49
CA ALA A 217 7.09 39.54 35.14
C ALA A 217 7.82 40.58 34.29
N THR A 218 7.13 41.67 34.01
CA THR A 218 7.68 42.88 33.40
C THR A 218 7.80 43.97 34.45
N SER A 219 9.00 44.53 34.60
CA SER A 219 9.26 45.72 35.40
C SER A 219 9.57 46.89 34.48
N THR A 220 8.81 47.98 34.56
CA THR A 220 9.00 49.20 33.76
C THR A 220 9.35 50.36 34.67
N ALA A 221 10.44 51.07 34.38
CA ALA A 221 10.86 52.23 35.16
C ALA A 221 9.94 53.44 34.89
N VAL A 222 9.46 54.07 35.95
CA VAL A 222 8.70 55.32 35.90
C VAL A 222 9.64 56.46 36.25
N LYS A 223 9.72 57.46 35.38
CA LYS A 223 10.61 58.61 35.51
C LYS A 223 9.81 59.88 35.77
N ASP A 224 10.37 60.81 36.53
CA ASP A 224 9.85 62.16 36.66
C ASP A 224 10.22 63.05 35.44
N GLU A 225 9.74 64.30 35.45
CA GLU A 225 10.04 65.29 34.40
C GLU A 225 11.53 65.63 34.28
N ALA A 226 12.33 65.36 35.34
CA ALA A 226 13.79 65.54 35.35
C ALA A 226 14.55 64.28 34.85
N GLY A 227 13.83 63.19 34.53
CA GLY A 227 14.39 61.93 34.05
C GLY A 227 14.90 60.98 35.14
N ALA A 228 14.71 61.31 36.42
CA ALA A 228 15.07 60.44 37.54
C ALA A 228 14.02 59.35 37.74
N VAL A 229 14.45 58.12 38.05
CA VAL A 229 13.54 56.99 38.29
C VAL A 229 12.87 57.16 39.66
N VAL A 230 11.56 57.40 39.66
CA VAL A 230 10.75 57.59 40.88
C VAL A 230 10.11 56.30 41.38
N GLY A 231 10.07 55.26 40.54
CA GLY A 231 9.54 53.96 40.89
C GLY A 231 9.46 53.02 39.71
N PHE A 232 8.81 51.89 39.90
CA PHE A 232 8.65 50.87 38.86
C PHE A 232 7.23 50.33 38.83
N THR A 233 6.65 50.24 37.64
CA THR A 233 5.42 49.49 37.41
C THR A 233 5.77 48.02 37.21
N GLN A 234 5.13 47.16 37.99
CA GLN A 234 5.25 45.71 37.92
C GLN A 234 3.99 45.16 37.29
N VAL A 235 4.16 44.38 36.21
CA VAL A 235 3.11 43.59 35.58
C VAL A 235 3.52 42.14 35.67
N VAL A 236 2.76 41.32 36.38
CA VAL A 236 3.09 39.92 36.63
C VAL A 236 1.93 39.04 36.17
N ARG A 237 2.23 38.09 35.28
CA ARG A 237 1.28 37.10 34.80
C ARG A 237 1.67 35.72 35.31
N ASP A 238 0.68 34.95 35.76
CA ASP A 238 0.87 33.53 36.02
C ASP A 238 0.77 32.74 34.70
N ILE A 239 1.81 32.00 34.35
CA ILE A 239 1.85 31.18 33.12
C ILE A 239 2.08 29.70 33.42
N THR A 240 1.83 29.27 34.67
CA THR A 240 2.03 27.88 35.12
C THR A 240 1.20 26.91 34.28
N GLU A 241 -0.11 27.15 34.16
CA GLU A 241 -1.03 26.29 33.41
C GLU A 241 -0.65 26.20 31.93
N ARG A 242 -0.28 27.32 31.31
CA ARG A 242 0.18 27.36 29.92
C ARG A 242 1.44 26.52 29.72
N ARG A 243 2.44 26.66 30.59
CA ARG A 243 3.69 25.90 30.50
C ARG A 243 3.45 24.41 30.69
N GLU A 244 2.57 24.02 31.62
CA GLU A 244 2.20 22.63 31.80
C GLU A 244 1.43 22.07 30.60
N ALA A 245 0.53 22.85 30.00
CA ALA A 245 -0.17 22.46 28.79
C ALA A 245 0.79 22.25 27.60
N GLU A 246 1.75 23.17 27.41
CA GLU A 246 2.79 23.04 26.38
C GLU A 246 3.68 21.80 26.62
N ALA A 247 4.04 21.52 27.88
CA ALA A 247 4.78 20.31 28.23
C ALA A 247 3.97 19.03 27.98
N ARG A 248 2.67 19.02 28.30
CA ARG A 248 1.75 17.91 28.03
C ARG A 248 1.62 17.66 26.52
N ILE A 249 1.43 18.71 25.71
CA ILE A 249 1.35 18.61 24.25
C ILE A 249 2.65 18.03 23.70
N ARG A 250 3.80 18.51 24.17
CA ARG A 250 5.10 17.99 23.73
C ARG A 250 5.25 16.50 24.01
N LYS A 251 4.89 16.07 25.24
CA LYS A 251 4.91 14.65 25.61
C LYS A 251 3.97 13.81 24.72
N LEU A 252 2.74 14.27 24.49
CA LEU A 252 1.78 13.58 23.63
C LEU A 252 2.25 13.50 22.18
N ASN A 253 2.89 14.55 21.65
CA ASN A 253 3.46 14.53 20.30
C ASN A 253 4.60 13.53 20.18
N ASP A 254 5.46 13.44 21.20
CA ASP A 254 6.54 12.44 21.22
C ASP A 254 5.96 11.01 21.27
N GLU A 255 4.94 10.76 22.10
CA GLU A 255 4.21 9.48 22.16
C GLU A 255 3.52 9.15 20.83
N LEU A 256 2.86 10.13 20.20
CA LEU A 256 2.22 9.97 18.89
C LEU A 256 3.26 9.65 17.81
N GLY A 257 4.42 10.29 17.85
CA GLY A 257 5.54 10.02 16.94
C GLY A 257 6.03 8.58 17.05
N GLN A 258 6.16 8.05 18.26
CA GLN A 258 6.48 6.63 18.47
C GLN A 258 5.37 5.71 17.94
N ARG A 259 4.10 6.03 18.21
CA ARG A 259 2.96 5.23 17.73
C ARG A 259 2.88 5.18 16.20
N ILE A 260 3.17 6.30 15.53
CA ILE A 260 3.25 6.36 14.06
C ILE A 260 4.36 5.45 13.54
N LEU A 261 5.52 5.41 14.19
CA LEU A 261 6.62 4.54 13.80
C LEU A 261 6.26 3.06 13.97
N GLU A 262 5.68 2.68 15.11
CA GLU A 262 5.18 1.32 15.38
C GLU A 262 4.15 0.89 14.32
N LEU A 263 3.18 1.77 14.00
CA LEU A 263 2.18 1.50 12.97
C LEU A 263 2.79 1.33 11.58
N ARG A 264 3.82 2.12 11.24
CA ARG A 264 4.52 2.00 9.95
C ARG A 264 5.26 0.66 9.84
N GLU A 265 5.93 0.23 10.91
CA GLU A 265 6.61 -1.07 10.95
C GLU A 265 5.63 -2.22 10.83
N ALA A 266 4.53 -2.20 11.59
CA ALA A 266 3.48 -3.20 11.52
C ALA A 266 2.84 -3.26 10.12
N ASN A 267 2.58 -2.11 9.49
CA ASN A 267 2.01 -2.06 8.14
C ASN A 267 3.00 -2.61 7.10
N ALA A 268 4.29 -2.29 7.21
CA ALA A 268 5.32 -2.87 6.35
C ALA A 268 5.41 -4.40 6.49
N GLU A 269 5.17 -4.94 7.68
CA GLU A 269 5.07 -6.39 7.90
C GLU A 269 3.82 -7.00 7.27
N ILE A 270 2.65 -6.37 7.44
CA ILE A 270 1.40 -6.80 6.79
C ILE A 270 1.58 -6.83 5.27
N VAL A 271 2.15 -5.79 4.67
CA VAL A 271 2.42 -5.73 3.22
C VAL A 271 3.36 -6.86 2.78
N ARG A 272 4.40 -7.17 3.55
CA ARG A 272 5.28 -8.33 3.26
C ARG A 272 4.53 -9.64 3.34
N ARG A 273 3.70 -9.83 4.38
CA ARG A 273 2.88 -11.04 4.57
C ARG A 273 1.91 -11.23 3.40
N ASN A 274 1.25 -10.15 2.97
CA ASN A 274 0.33 -10.17 1.82
C ASN A 274 1.05 -10.54 0.51
N ARG A 275 2.25 -10.00 0.25
CA ARG A 275 3.05 -10.42 -0.93
C ARG A 275 3.41 -11.91 -0.89
N GLN A 276 3.78 -12.41 0.29
CA GLN A 276 4.11 -13.83 0.45
C GLN A 276 2.87 -14.72 0.21
N LEU A 277 1.70 -14.33 0.74
CA LEU A 277 0.44 -15.02 0.48
C LEU A 277 0.05 -14.97 -1.00
N ALA A 278 0.22 -13.83 -1.68
CA ALA A 278 -0.03 -13.73 -3.12
C ALA A 278 0.88 -14.65 -3.95
N ALA A 279 2.17 -14.74 -3.59
CA ALA A 279 3.09 -15.67 -4.24
C ALA A 279 2.71 -17.14 -3.99
N ILE A 280 2.28 -17.48 -2.77
CA ILE A 280 1.77 -18.81 -2.44
C ILE A 280 0.48 -19.12 -3.22
N ASN A 281 -0.48 -18.19 -3.29
CA ASN A 281 -1.70 -18.37 -4.07
C ASN A 281 -1.40 -18.56 -5.56
N THR A 282 -0.46 -17.79 -6.11
CA THR A 282 0.00 -17.95 -7.50
C THR A 282 0.63 -19.33 -7.73
N ALA A 283 1.47 -19.79 -6.79
CA ALA A 283 2.06 -21.12 -6.84
C ALA A 283 0.99 -22.22 -6.71
N ILE A 284 -0.01 -22.05 -5.85
CA ILE A 284 -1.15 -22.96 -5.71
C ILE A 284 -1.96 -23.01 -7.00
N VAL A 285 -2.24 -21.88 -7.66
CA VAL A 285 -2.89 -21.86 -8.98
C VAL A 285 -2.03 -22.59 -10.01
N SER A 286 -0.71 -22.42 -9.99
CA SER A 286 0.21 -23.14 -10.89
C SER A 286 0.29 -24.65 -10.61
N VAL A 287 0.15 -25.08 -9.36
CA VAL A 287 0.16 -26.51 -8.99
C VAL A 287 -1.23 -27.14 -9.22
N SER A 288 -2.30 -26.39 -9.01
CA SER A 288 -3.67 -26.77 -9.36
C SER A 288 -3.91 -26.78 -10.87
N SER A 289 -3.08 -26.12 -11.68
CA SER A 289 -3.19 -26.09 -13.14
C SER A 289 -2.92 -27.42 -13.86
N ALA A 290 -2.79 -28.52 -13.12
CA ALA A 290 -2.99 -29.86 -13.67
C ALA A 290 -4.48 -30.26 -13.79
N LEU A 291 -5.43 -29.47 -13.25
CA LEU A 291 -6.86 -29.75 -13.24
C LEU A 291 -7.64 -28.49 -13.69
N ASP A 292 -8.13 -28.57 -14.93
CA ASP A 292 -9.11 -27.72 -15.64
C ASP A 292 -8.94 -26.19 -15.61
N LEU A 293 -8.35 -25.63 -16.68
CA LEU A 293 -8.32 -24.18 -16.95
C LEU A 293 -9.70 -23.53 -16.79
N GLY A 294 -10.77 -24.23 -17.17
CA GLY A 294 -12.14 -23.73 -17.07
C GLY A 294 -12.53 -23.38 -15.64
N GLU A 295 -12.19 -24.22 -14.66
CA GLU A 295 -12.49 -23.99 -13.24
C GLU A 295 -11.72 -22.79 -12.68
N VAL A 296 -10.44 -22.64 -13.07
CA VAL A 296 -9.62 -21.50 -12.66
C VAL A 296 -10.22 -20.19 -13.18
N LEU A 297 -10.56 -20.15 -14.48
CA LEU A 297 -11.16 -18.96 -15.09
C LEU A 297 -12.54 -18.66 -14.52
N GLN A 298 -13.35 -19.68 -14.22
CA GLN A 298 -14.64 -19.52 -13.54
C GLN A 298 -14.47 -18.86 -12.17
N ASN A 299 -13.57 -19.38 -11.34
CA ASN A 299 -13.27 -18.80 -10.03
C ASN A 299 -12.79 -17.34 -10.12
N ILE A 300 -12.00 -17.01 -11.13
CA ILE A 300 -11.52 -15.63 -11.35
C ILE A 300 -12.70 -14.69 -11.68
N VAL A 301 -13.59 -15.08 -12.59
CA VAL A 301 -14.76 -14.26 -12.95
C VAL A 301 -15.71 -14.11 -11.77
N ASP A 302 -15.97 -15.19 -11.03
CA ASP A 302 -16.82 -15.17 -9.84
C ASP A 302 -16.25 -14.24 -8.76
N ALA A 303 -14.96 -14.36 -8.46
CA ALA A 303 -14.27 -13.49 -7.52
C ALA A 303 -14.28 -12.03 -7.98
N ALA A 304 -14.04 -11.76 -9.26
CA ALA A 304 -14.08 -10.41 -9.82
C ALA A 304 -15.46 -9.77 -9.62
N ARG A 305 -16.53 -10.50 -9.98
CA ARG A 305 -17.91 -10.05 -9.83
C ARG A 305 -18.27 -9.74 -8.38
N GLU A 306 -17.86 -10.59 -7.44
CA GLU A 306 -18.12 -10.41 -6.01
C GLU A 306 -17.33 -9.24 -5.41
N LEU A 307 -16.03 -9.13 -5.72
CA LEU A 307 -15.14 -8.10 -5.17
C LEU A 307 -15.58 -6.69 -5.53
N VAL A 308 -16.00 -6.46 -6.78
CA VAL A 308 -16.50 -5.15 -7.20
C VAL A 308 -18.03 -5.06 -7.16
N HIS A 309 -18.73 -6.02 -6.54
CA HIS A 309 -20.18 -6.00 -6.39
C HIS A 309 -20.95 -5.72 -7.69
N SER A 310 -20.62 -6.42 -8.78
CA SER A 310 -21.35 -6.32 -10.05
C SER A 310 -22.41 -7.43 -10.18
N ARG A 311 -23.45 -7.18 -10.99
CA ARG A 311 -24.49 -8.19 -11.24
C ARG A 311 -23.99 -9.31 -12.15
N TYR A 312 -23.23 -8.96 -13.18
CA TYR A 312 -22.70 -9.90 -14.16
C TYR A 312 -21.20 -9.71 -14.32
N GLY A 313 -20.55 -10.79 -14.77
CA GLY A 313 -19.16 -10.78 -15.17
C GLY A 313 -18.90 -11.82 -16.24
N ALA A 314 -17.88 -11.62 -17.05
CA ALA A 314 -17.44 -12.62 -18.00
C ALA A 314 -15.98 -12.44 -18.40
N LEU A 315 -15.39 -13.54 -18.84
CA LEU A 315 -14.02 -13.63 -19.29
C LEU A 315 -13.97 -14.35 -20.63
N GLY A 316 -13.39 -13.70 -21.63
CA GLY A 316 -13.10 -14.29 -22.92
C GLY A 316 -11.63 -14.68 -23.01
N VAL A 317 -11.37 -15.89 -23.49
CA VAL A 317 -10.03 -16.33 -23.91
C VAL A 317 -9.93 -16.17 -25.42
N ALA A 318 -8.92 -15.44 -25.89
CA ALA A 318 -8.75 -15.14 -27.30
C ALA A 318 -7.66 -15.98 -27.98
N ASP A 319 -7.79 -16.21 -29.28
CA ASP A 319 -6.72 -16.71 -30.13
C ASP A 319 -5.72 -15.59 -30.52
N GLU A 320 -4.69 -15.95 -31.28
CA GLU A 320 -3.69 -14.98 -31.77
C GLU A 320 -4.25 -13.92 -32.73
N HIS A 321 -5.48 -14.11 -33.23
CA HIS A 321 -6.20 -13.19 -34.10
C HIS A 321 -7.23 -12.33 -33.35
N GLY A 322 -7.35 -12.50 -32.03
CA GLY A 322 -8.31 -11.79 -31.19
C GLY A 322 -9.73 -12.35 -31.23
N HIS A 323 -9.94 -13.56 -31.75
CA HIS A 323 -11.23 -14.23 -31.69
C HIS A 323 -11.39 -14.95 -30.36
N ILE A 324 -12.54 -14.77 -29.72
CA ILE A 324 -12.88 -15.45 -28.47
C ILE A 324 -13.13 -16.94 -28.75
N LEU A 325 -12.28 -17.80 -28.19
CA LEU A 325 -12.37 -19.26 -28.25
C LEU A 325 -13.19 -19.84 -27.09
N GLN A 326 -13.10 -19.23 -25.92
CA GLN A 326 -13.84 -19.63 -24.72
C GLN A 326 -14.45 -18.40 -24.06
N PHE A 327 -15.63 -18.56 -23.48
CA PHE A 327 -16.34 -17.46 -22.85
C PHE A 327 -17.02 -17.92 -21.56
N ILE A 328 -16.41 -17.54 -20.46
CA ILE A 328 -16.83 -17.89 -19.11
C ILE A 328 -17.70 -16.75 -18.58
N THR A 329 -18.83 -17.07 -17.95
CA THR A 329 -19.78 -16.07 -17.45
C THR A 329 -20.14 -16.31 -15.99
N SER A 330 -20.38 -15.23 -15.26
CA SER A 330 -20.85 -15.22 -13.87
C SER A 330 -22.06 -14.30 -13.73
N GLY A 331 -23.02 -14.69 -12.88
CA GLY A 331 -24.30 -14.01 -12.72
C GLY A 331 -25.37 -14.40 -13.74
N LEU A 332 -25.06 -15.32 -14.67
CA LEU A 332 -26.00 -15.96 -15.60
C LEU A 332 -26.12 -17.44 -15.29
N SER A 333 -27.34 -17.99 -15.36
CA SER A 333 -27.55 -19.43 -15.37
C SER A 333 -27.07 -20.05 -16.69
N HIS A 334 -26.78 -21.35 -16.67
CA HIS A 334 -26.36 -22.08 -17.88
C HIS A 334 -27.40 -21.98 -19.01
N GLN A 335 -28.70 -22.07 -18.67
CA GLN A 335 -29.80 -21.95 -19.63
C GLN A 335 -29.90 -20.55 -20.26
N GLU A 336 -29.71 -19.49 -19.46
CA GLU A 336 -29.67 -18.11 -19.97
C GLU A 336 -28.48 -17.92 -20.91
N ARG A 337 -27.31 -18.46 -20.55
CA ARG A 337 -26.11 -18.37 -21.40
C ARG A 337 -26.30 -19.09 -22.73
N GLU A 338 -26.88 -20.29 -22.75
CA GLU A 338 -27.17 -21.02 -23.98
C GLU A 338 -28.19 -20.29 -24.86
N ALA A 339 -29.22 -19.66 -24.25
CA ALA A 339 -30.26 -18.95 -24.98
C ALA A 339 -29.76 -17.71 -25.74
N ILE A 340 -28.66 -17.08 -25.29
CA ILE A 340 -28.01 -15.93 -25.96
C ILE A 340 -27.40 -16.34 -27.31
N GLY A 341 -26.95 -17.58 -27.44
CA GLY A 341 -26.38 -18.12 -28.67
C GLY A 341 -24.86 -17.91 -28.81
N PRO A 342 -24.36 -17.57 -30.03
CA PRO A 342 -22.95 -17.69 -30.41
C PRO A 342 -22.02 -16.76 -29.60
N LEU A 343 -20.73 -17.11 -29.58
CA LEU A 343 -19.70 -16.29 -28.91
C LEU A 343 -19.58 -14.89 -29.54
N PRO A 344 -19.18 -13.88 -28.76
CA PRO A 344 -18.90 -12.55 -29.29
C PRO A 344 -17.81 -12.58 -30.37
N GLN A 345 -18.03 -11.93 -31.49
CA GLN A 345 -17.11 -11.93 -32.64
C GLN A 345 -16.14 -10.73 -32.64
N GLY A 346 -15.76 -10.19 -31.48
CA GLY A 346 -14.79 -9.09 -31.39
C GLY A 346 -15.24 -7.76 -32.01
N HIS A 347 -16.55 -7.50 -32.02
CA HIS A 347 -17.12 -6.21 -32.42
C HIS A 347 -17.54 -5.41 -31.17
N GLY A 348 -17.73 -4.10 -31.35
CA GLY A 348 -18.16 -3.19 -30.28
C GLY A 348 -17.13 -3.01 -29.16
N LEU A 349 -17.60 -2.79 -27.93
CA LEU A 349 -16.76 -2.50 -26.75
C LEU A 349 -15.77 -3.61 -26.39
N LEU A 350 -16.19 -4.88 -26.50
CA LEU A 350 -15.33 -6.04 -26.23
C LEU A 350 -14.20 -6.13 -27.26
N GLY A 351 -14.54 -5.91 -28.54
CA GLY A 351 -13.54 -5.82 -29.61
C GLY A 351 -12.54 -4.68 -29.43
N ALA A 352 -13.01 -3.53 -28.94
CA ALA A 352 -12.15 -2.39 -28.62
C ALA A 352 -11.17 -2.73 -27.49
N LEU A 353 -11.63 -3.42 -26.44
CA LEU A 353 -10.78 -3.82 -25.32
C LEU A 353 -9.57 -4.67 -25.76
N ILE A 354 -9.81 -5.64 -26.64
CA ILE A 354 -8.78 -6.54 -27.16
C ILE A 354 -7.84 -5.80 -28.13
N LYS A 355 -8.39 -4.96 -29.03
CA LYS A 355 -7.60 -4.24 -30.04
C LYS A 355 -6.77 -3.09 -29.48
N GLU A 356 -7.37 -2.32 -28.57
CA GLU A 356 -6.74 -1.15 -27.96
C GLU A 356 -5.78 -1.57 -26.84
N GLY A 357 -6.02 -2.71 -26.18
CA GLY A 357 -5.17 -3.21 -25.09
C GLY A 357 -5.23 -2.33 -23.85
N THR A 358 -6.30 -1.56 -23.68
CA THR A 358 -6.49 -0.62 -22.57
C THR A 358 -7.80 -0.88 -21.82
N PRO A 359 -7.83 -0.66 -20.49
CA PRO A 359 -9.07 -0.74 -19.72
C PRO A 359 -10.15 0.23 -20.21
N LEU A 360 -11.41 -0.19 -20.10
CA LEU A 360 -12.59 0.60 -20.42
C LEU A 360 -13.51 0.66 -19.21
N ARG A 361 -13.84 1.87 -18.77
CA ARG A 361 -14.80 2.11 -17.68
C ARG A 361 -15.89 3.05 -18.17
N ILE A 362 -17.09 2.51 -18.32
CA ILE A 362 -18.20 3.15 -19.03
C ILE A 362 -19.43 3.17 -18.10
N PRO A 363 -19.89 4.36 -17.69
CA PRO A 363 -21.10 4.50 -16.87
C PRO A 363 -22.37 3.97 -17.53
N ALA A 364 -22.51 4.22 -18.83
CA ALA A 364 -23.68 3.82 -19.60
C ALA A 364 -23.26 3.29 -20.99
N ILE A 365 -23.28 1.96 -21.15
CA ILE A 365 -22.94 1.22 -22.38
C ILE A 365 -23.67 1.79 -23.59
N GLY A 366 -24.97 2.10 -23.46
CA GLY A 366 -25.79 2.63 -24.55
C GLY A 366 -25.37 4.02 -25.05
N SER A 367 -24.54 4.74 -24.30
CA SER A 367 -24.05 6.07 -24.66
C SER A 367 -22.68 6.06 -25.35
N ASP A 368 -21.93 4.95 -25.30
CA ASP A 368 -20.61 4.86 -25.94
C ASP A 368 -20.78 4.65 -27.46
N PRO A 369 -20.09 5.44 -28.32
CA PRO A 369 -20.17 5.33 -29.78
C PRO A 369 -19.77 3.96 -30.34
N ARG A 370 -18.97 3.19 -29.59
CA ARG A 370 -18.53 1.84 -29.97
C ARG A 370 -19.55 0.78 -29.58
N SER A 371 -20.64 1.14 -28.90
CA SER A 371 -21.69 0.18 -28.54
C SER A 371 -22.39 -0.37 -29.78
N TYR A 372 -22.49 -1.70 -29.86
CA TYR A 372 -23.10 -2.42 -30.99
C TYR A 372 -24.48 -3.02 -30.66
N GLY A 373 -24.97 -2.79 -29.43
CA GLY A 373 -26.19 -3.41 -28.91
C GLY A 373 -26.00 -4.84 -28.42
N PHE A 374 -27.09 -5.46 -27.99
CA PHE A 374 -27.11 -6.81 -27.41
C PHE A 374 -27.85 -7.81 -28.31
N PRO A 375 -27.39 -9.06 -28.43
CA PRO A 375 -28.09 -10.09 -29.18
C PRO A 375 -29.42 -10.50 -28.50
N PRO A 376 -30.32 -11.21 -29.21
CA PRO A 376 -31.55 -11.74 -28.62
C PRO A 376 -31.27 -12.58 -27.37
N ASN A 377 -32.17 -12.52 -26.38
CA ASN A 377 -32.08 -13.21 -25.08
C ASN A 377 -30.92 -12.78 -24.16
N HIS A 378 -30.12 -11.80 -24.57
CA HIS A 378 -29.10 -11.21 -23.70
C HIS A 378 -29.74 -10.25 -22.68
N PRO A 379 -29.32 -10.27 -21.40
CA PRO A 379 -29.81 -9.30 -20.42
C PRO A 379 -29.41 -7.88 -20.82
N SER A 380 -30.28 -6.91 -20.54
CA SER A 380 -29.92 -5.51 -20.72
C SER A 380 -28.92 -5.11 -19.64
N MET A 381 -27.73 -4.67 -20.06
CA MET A 381 -26.67 -4.21 -19.17
C MET A 381 -26.47 -2.69 -19.32
N THR A 382 -26.14 -2.03 -18.21
CA THR A 382 -26.09 -0.57 -18.12
C THR A 382 -24.66 -0.04 -18.04
N SER A 383 -23.93 -0.33 -16.97
CA SER A 383 -22.53 0.07 -16.78
C SER A 383 -21.55 -1.05 -17.14
N LEU A 384 -20.32 -0.70 -17.52
CA LEU A 384 -19.25 -1.65 -17.88
C LEU A 384 -17.91 -1.25 -17.29
N LEU A 385 -17.21 -2.22 -16.72
CA LEU A 385 -15.78 -2.17 -16.45
C LEU A 385 -15.13 -3.36 -17.16
N GLY A 386 -14.38 -3.09 -18.23
CA GLY A 386 -13.62 -4.08 -18.98
C GLY A 386 -12.13 -3.83 -18.80
N VAL A 387 -11.35 -4.90 -18.66
CA VAL A 387 -9.89 -4.87 -18.67
C VAL A 387 -9.35 -5.93 -19.63
N PRO A 388 -8.29 -5.63 -20.41
CA PRO A 388 -7.66 -6.62 -21.25
C PRO A 388 -6.86 -7.61 -20.38
N ILE A 389 -6.84 -8.87 -20.81
CA ILE A 389 -5.95 -9.88 -20.25
C ILE A 389 -4.69 -9.90 -21.12
N LEU A 390 -3.58 -9.41 -20.55
CA LEU A 390 -2.33 -9.22 -21.28
C LEU A 390 -1.25 -10.20 -20.79
N PHE A 391 -0.57 -10.85 -21.72
CA PHE A 391 0.66 -11.59 -21.45
C PHE A 391 1.79 -11.08 -22.35
N ASN A 392 2.91 -10.63 -21.78
CA ASN A 392 4.01 -9.98 -22.51
C ASN A 392 3.52 -8.88 -23.48
N GLU A 393 2.66 -7.98 -22.98
CA GLU A 393 2.05 -6.88 -23.75
C GLU A 393 1.11 -7.31 -24.90
N LYS A 394 0.84 -8.61 -25.07
CA LYS A 394 -0.10 -9.13 -26.06
C LYS A 394 -1.44 -9.48 -25.41
N PRO A 395 -2.58 -9.11 -26.03
CA PRO A 395 -3.88 -9.51 -25.56
C PRO A 395 -4.12 -11.00 -25.80
N VAL A 396 -4.40 -11.72 -24.73
CA VAL A 396 -4.77 -13.16 -24.73
C VAL A 396 -6.24 -13.36 -24.32
N GLY A 397 -6.95 -12.29 -24.02
CA GLY A 397 -8.35 -12.33 -23.62
C GLY A 397 -8.87 -11.00 -23.08
N ASP A 398 -10.07 -11.03 -22.53
CA ASP A 398 -10.73 -9.93 -21.85
C ASP A 398 -11.42 -10.39 -20.57
N LEU A 399 -11.51 -9.50 -19.58
CA LEU A 399 -12.33 -9.66 -18.38
C LEU A 399 -13.20 -8.43 -18.25
N TYR A 400 -14.51 -8.60 -18.18
CA TYR A 400 -15.42 -7.47 -18.03
C TYR A 400 -16.57 -7.77 -17.08
N LEU A 401 -17.04 -6.72 -16.42
CA LEU A 401 -18.07 -6.74 -15.40
C LEU A 401 -19.11 -5.67 -15.73
N THR A 402 -20.38 -5.97 -15.46
CA THR A 402 -21.48 -5.04 -15.76
C THR A 402 -22.46 -4.91 -14.62
N ASP A 403 -23.14 -3.77 -14.61
CA ASP A 403 -24.18 -3.41 -13.64
C ASP A 403 -23.64 -3.43 -12.20
N LYS A 404 -22.84 -2.41 -11.87
CA LYS A 404 -22.41 -2.13 -10.50
C LYS A 404 -23.63 -1.99 -9.58
N LEU A 405 -23.65 -2.76 -8.48
CA LEU A 405 -24.77 -2.77 -7.54
C LEU A 405 -24.55 -1.80 -6.36
N SER A 406 -23.30 -1.53 -6.01
CA SER A 406 -22.94 -0.70 -4.85
C SER A 406 -22.93 0.80 -5.12
N ALA A 407 -22.90 1.21 -6.39
CA ALA A 407 -22.80 2.61 -6.83
C ALA A 407 -23.31 2.76 -8.28
N GLU A 408 -23.50 4.00 -8.75
CA GLU A 408 -23.92 4.29 -10.13
C GLU A 408 -22.84 3.96 -11.16
N GLU A 409 -21.57 4.06 -10.78
CA GLU A 409 -20.42 3.84 -11.68
C GLU A 409 -19.32 3.01 -11.01
N PHE A 410 -18.49 2.36 -11.82
CA PHE A 410 -17.26 1.72 -11.36
C PHE A 410 -16.19 2.79 -11.05
N THR A 411 -15.36 2.50 -10.06
CA THR A 411 -14.30 3.40 -9.58
C THR A 411 -12.92 3.05 -10.15
N ASP A 412 -11.92 3.89 -9.90
CA ASP A 412 -10.51 3.57 -10.18
C ASP A 412 -10.03 2.35 -9.38
N GLU A 413 -10.47 2.24 -8.12
CA GLU A 413 -10.12 1.11 -7.25
C GLU A 413 -10.73 -0.20 -7.76
N ASP A 414 -11.98 -0.18 -8.26
CA ASP A 414 -12.58 -1.35 -8.93
C ASP A 414 -11.74 -1.79 -10.14
N GLN A 415 -11.27 -0.83 -10.95
CA GLN A 415 -10.44 -1.12 -12.11
C GLN A 415 -9.10 -1.76 -11.72
N GLU A 416 -8.42 -1.23 -10.70
CA GLU A 416 -7.16 -1.78 -10.21
C GLU A 416 -7.31 -3.23 -9.71
N LEU A 417 -8.39 -3.52 -8.98
CA LEU A 417 -8.70 -4.87 -8.50
C LEU A 417 -8.95 -5.85 -9.65
N VAL A 418 -9.74 -5.45 -10.66
CA VAL A 418 -10.05 -6.30 -11.80
C VAL A 418 -8.83 -6.51 -12.69
N MET A 419 -7.96 -5.50 -12.85
CA MET A 419 -6.67 -5.66 -13.55
C MET A 419 -5.75 -6.68 -12.86
N LEU A 420 -5.73 -6.74 -11.53
CA LEU A 420 -4.96 -7.75 -10.80
C LEU A 420 -5.43 -9.17 -11.12
N LEU A 421 -6.75 -9.38 -11.15
CA LEU A 421 -7.35 -10.67 -11.51
C LEU A 421 -7.12 -11.03 -12.97
N ALA A 422 -7.18 -10.06 -13.88
CA ALA A 422 -6.84 -10.25 -15.28
C ALA A 422 -5.39 -10.70 -15.47
N ASN A 423 -4.44 -10.16 -14.71
CA ASN A 423 -3.05 -10.63 -14.73
C ASN A 423 -2.93 -12.09 -14.26
N HIS A 424 -3.71 -12.51 -13.26
CA HIS A 424 -3.75 -13.92 -12.84
C HIS A 424 -4.35 -14.82 -13.93
N ALA A 425 -5.40 -14.38 -14.61
CA ALA A 425 -5.97 -15.10 -15.75
C ALA A 425 -4.96 -15.24 -16.90
N ALA A 426 -4.19 -14.19 -17.20
CA ALA A 426 -3.18 -14.22 -18.25
C ALA A 426 -2.16 -15.34 -18.04
N VAL A 427 -1.66 -15.48 -16.81
CA VAL A 427 -0.71 -16.55 -16.43
C VAL A 427 -1.37 -17.93 -16.56
N ALA A 428 -2.61 -18.08 -16.12
CA ALA A 428 -3.33 -19.35 -16.22
C ALA A 428 -3.56 -19.80 -17.67
N ILE A 429 -3.99 -18.87 -18.54
CA ILE A 429 -4.22 -19.12 -19.97
C ILE A 429 -2.91 -19.54 -20.65
N GLU A 430 -1.82 -18.80 -20.42
CA GLU A 430 -0.54 -19.12 -21.06
C GLU A 430 0.04 -20.44 -20.55
N ASN A 431 -0.05 -20.74 -19.25
CA ASN A 431 0.39 -22.02 -18.71
C ASN A 431 -0.36 -23.20 -19.33
N ALA A 432 -1.68 -23.07 -19.49
CA ALA A 432 -2.50 -24.10 -20.14
C ALA A 432 -2.14 -24.26 -21.63
N ARG A 433 -1.92 -23.15 -22.35
CA ARG A 433 -1.46 -23.17 -23.74
C ARG A 433 -0.12 -23.89 -23.87
N LEU A 434 0.87 -23.52 -23.07
CA LEU A 434 2.20 -24.15 -23.08
C LEU A 434 2.14 -25.64 -22.74
N TYR A 435 1.29 -26.01 -21.77
CA TYR A 435 1.08 -27.41 -21.40
C TYR A 435 0.51 -28.23 -22.57
N GLU A 436 -0.48 -27.70 -23.28
CA GLU A 436 -1.08 -28.37 -24.43
C GLU A 436 -0.11 -28.45 -25.62
N GLU A 437 0.71 -27.42 -25.84
CA GLU A 437 1.79 -27.44 -26.85
C GLU A 437 2.81 -28.54 -26.55
N VAL A 438 3.28 -28.65 -25.30
CA VAL A 438 4.21 -29.70 -24.85
C VAL A 438 3.58 -31.08 -24.98
N ARG A 439 2.32 -31.24 -24.56
CA ARG A 439 1.59 -32.50 -24.69
C ARG A 439 1.46 -32.93 -26.16
N THR A 440 1.05 -32.03 -27.03
CA THR A 440 0.91 -32.28 -28.47
C THR A 440 2.26 -32.60 -29.12
N ALA A 441 3.33 -31.91 -28.73
CA ALA A 441 4.68 -32.20 -29.21
C ALA A 441 5.16 -33.60 -28.75
N ARG A 442 4.90 -33.97 -27.50
CA ARG A 442 5.22 -35.29 -26.96
C ARG A 442 4.48 -36.40 -27.70
N ASP A 443 3.17 -36.24 -27.90
CA ASP A 443 2.35 -37.25 -28.56
C ASP A 443 2.77 -37.42 -30.04
N ARG A 444 3.12 -36.32 -30.74
CA ARG A 444 3.73 -36.38 -32.08
C ARG A 444 5.08 -37.09 -32.08
N PHE A 445 5.93 -36.80 -31.10
CA PHE A 445 7.25 -37.42 -30.98
C PHE A 445 7.14 -38.92 -30.75
N GLN A 446 6.18 -39.36 -29.93
CA GLN A 446 5.92 -40.77 -29.69
C GLN A 446 5.52 -41.50 -30.98
N VAL A 447 4.55 -40.96 -31.73
CA VAL A 447 4.14 -41.53 -33.04
C VAL A 447 5.31 -41.59 -34.02
N TRP A 448 6.15 -40.54 -34.06
CA TRP A 448 7.31 -40.52 -34.94
C TRP A 448 8.37 -41.55 -34.53
N ASN A 449 8.61 -41.71 -33.23
CA ASN A 449 9.56 -42.69 -32.72
C ASN A 449 9.12 -44.13 -33.02
N GLU A 450 7.84 -44.45 -32.87
CA GLU A 450 7.27 -45.75 -33.25
C GLU A 450 7.42 -46.03 -34.75
N ASP A 451 7.18 -45.05 -35.64
CA ASP A 451 7.40 -45.22 -37.09
C ASP A 451 8.89 -45.38 -37.43
N LEU A 452 9.77 -44.65 -36.75
CA LEU A 452 11.22 -44.76 -36.94
C LEU A 452 11.72 -46.14 -36.53
N GLU A 453 11.31 -46.66 -35.37
CA GLU A 453 11.65 -47.99 -34.89
C GLU A 453 11.21 -49.07 -35.89
N ARG A 454 9.97 -48.96 -36.41
CA ARG A 454 9.47 -49.86 -37.46
C ARG A 454 10.35 -49.81 -38.72
N ARG A 455 10.73 -48.63 -39.20
CA ARG A 455 11.61 -48.48 -40.38
C ARG A 455 13.00 -49.05 -40.14
N VAL A 456 13.58 -48.85 -38.95
CA VAL A 456 14.89 -49.42 -38.60
C VAL A 456 14.81 -50.94 -38.60
N GLU A 457 13.75 -51.53 -38.03
CA GLU A 457 13.57 -52.98 -38.02
C GLU A 457 13.39 -53.56 -39.44
N GLU A 458 12.57 -52.90 -40.29
CA GLU A 458 12.39 -53.28 -41.69
C GLU A 458 13.71 -53.26 -42.48
N ARG A 459 14.48 -52.17 -42.35
CA ARG A 459 15.78 -52.03 -43.03
C ARG A 459 16.81 -53.02 -42.52
N THR A 460 16.81 -53.32 -41.22
CA THR A 460 17.70 -54.33 -40.64
C THR A 460 17.41 -55.71 -41.22
N ARG A 461 16.13 -56.10 -41.28
CA ARG A 461 15.71 -57.38 -41.90
C ARG A 461 16.04 -57.45 -43.39
N GLU A 462 15.92 -56.33 -44.11
CA GLU A 462 16.27 -56.25 -45.53
C GLU A 462 17.77 -56.44 -45.76
N ILE A 463 18.60 -55.75 -44.97
CA ILE A 463 20.06 -55.88 -45.01
C ILE A 463 20.48 -57.33 -44.69
N GLU A 464 19.90 -57.95 -43.68
CA GLU A 464 20.19 -59.36 -43.34
C GLU A 464 19.84 -60.32 -44.48
N ARG A 465 18.66 -60.15 -45.11
CA ARG A 465 18.27 -60.96 -46.28
C ARG A 465 19.21 -60.75 -47.45
N TYR A 466 19.57 -59.51 -47.74
CA TYR A 466 20.50 -59.17 -48.82
C TYR A 466 21.88 -59.79 -48.56
N SER A 467 22.40 -59.63 -47.35
CA SER A 467 23.68 -60.21 -46.92
C SER A 467 23.71 -61.73 -47.07
N LYS A 468 22.67 -62.44 -46.60
CA LYS A 468 22.56 -63.90 -46.73
C LYS A 468 22.51 -64.34 -48.20
N THR A 469 21.74 -63.62 -49.02
CA THR A 469 21.60 -63.91 -50.45
C THR A 469 22.92 -63.68 -51.19
N LEU A 470 23.59 -62.56 -50.92
CA LEU A 470 24.88 -62.22 -51.52
C LEU A 470 25.95 -63.25 -51.12
N THR A 471 26.03 -63.60 -49.85
CA THR A 471 26.97 -64.62 -49.34
C THR A 471 26.75 -65.96 -50.05
N THR A 472 25.49 -66.38 -50.22
CA THR A 472 25.16 -67.62 -50.93
C THR A 472 25.60 -67.56 -52.40
N ARG A 473 25.34 -66.43 -53.10
CA ARG A 473 25.74 -66.24 -54.50
C ARG A 473 27.26 -66.23 -54.67
N VAL A 474 27.99 -65.58 -53.76
CA VAL A 474 29.46 -65.55 -53.80
C VAL A 474 30.02 -66.97 -53.59
N LEU A 475 29.50 -67.72 -52.62
CA LEU A 475 29.93 -69.10 -52.38
C LEU A 475 29.66 -69.99 -53.60
N GLN A 476 28.47 -69.88 -54.20
CA GLN A 476 28.11 -70.62 -55.41
C GLN A 476 29.01 -70.25 -56.60
N ALA A 477 29.27 -68.95 -56.82
CA ALA A 477 30.16 -68.50 -57.89
C ALA A 477 31.60 -68.98 -57.68
N GLN A 478 32.10 -68.97 -56.44
CA GLN A 478 33.43 -69.51 -56.11
C GLN A 478 33.50 -71.02 -56.38
N GLU A 479 32.47 -71.77 -56.01
CA GLU A 479 32.40 -73.21 -56.23
C GLU A 479 32.35 -73.57 -57.72
N GLU A 480 31.52 -72.87 -58.50
CA GLU A 480 31.45 -73.07 -59.95
C GLU A 480 32.77 -72.68 -60.65
N GLU A 481 33.45 -71.64 -60.19
CA GLU A 481 34.75 -71.25 -60.73
C GLU A 481 35.84 -72.29 -60.39
N ARG A 482 35.85 -72.82 -59.16
CA ARG A 482 36.75 -73.94 -58.79
C ARG A 482 36.52 -75.15 -59.69
N LYS A 483 35.26 -75.54 -59.93
CA LYS A 483 34.90 -76.62 -60.84
C LYS A 483 35.31 -76.35 -62.29
N ARG A 484 35.23 -75.09 -62.74
CA ARG A 484 35.67 -74.69 -64.08
C ARG A 484 37.18 -74.83 -64.22
N ILE A 485 37.95 -74.28 -63.28
CA ILE A 485 39.41 -74.35 -63.27
C ILE A 485 39.90 -75.80 -63.18
N ALA A 486 39.30 -76.61 -62.31
CA ALA A 486 39.69 -78.02 -62.17
C ALA A 486 39.53 -78.80 -63.49
N ARG A 487 38.44 -78.55 -64.23
CA ARG A 487 38.19 -79.15 -65.56
C ARG A 487 39.19 -78.64 -66.59
N GLU A 488 39.40 -77.34 -66.69
CA GLU A 488 40.36 -76.74 -67.65
C GLU A 488 41.80 -77.26 -67.41
N LEU A 489 42.21 -77.38 -66.15
CA LEU A 489 43.50 -77.99 -65.79
C LEU A 489 43.58 -79.46 -66.23
N HIS A 490 42.53 -80.24 -66.03
CA HIS A 490 42.50 -81.66 -66.42
C HIS A 490 42.49 -81.84 -67.94
N ASP A 491 41.58 -81.16 -68.63
CA ASP A 491 41.30 -81.36 -70.05
C ASP A 491 42.40 -80.75 -70.92
N ASP A 492 42.92 -79.56 -70.59
CA ASP A 492 43.91 -78.91 -71.45
C ASP A 492 45.33 -79.23 -71.00
N THR A 493 45.68 -78.91 -69.75
CA THR A 493 47.08 -78.98 -69.31
C THR A 493 47.55 -80.39 -69.01
N ALA A 494 46.75 -81.19 -68.28
CA ALA A 494 47.13 -82.57 -67.97
C ALA A 494 47.08 -83.48 -69.20
N GLN A 495 46.12 -83.30 -70.10
CA GLN A 495 46.04 -84.05 -71.35
C GLN A 495 47.20 -83.69 -72.30
N SER A 496 47.57 -82.41 -72.41
CA SER A 496 48.73 -81.97 -73.19
C SER A 496 50.05 -82.55 -72.66
N LEU A 497 50.25 -82.52 -71.34
CA LEU A 497 51.43 -83.12 -70.69
C LEU A 497 51.46 -84.65 -70.86
N SER A 498 50.31 -85.32 -70.77
CA SER A 498 50.19 -86.76 -71.03
C SER A 498 50.57 -87.09 -72.48
N THR A 499 50.10 -86.30 -73.45
CA THR A 499 50.45 -86.46 -74.86
C THR A 499 51.94 -86.20 -75.10
N LEU A 500 52.51 -85.18 -74.45
CA LEU A 500 53.95 -84.92 -74.48
C LEU A 500 54.74 -86.11 -73.97
N LEU A 501 54.36 -86.69 -72.84
CA LEU A 501 55.01 -87.88 -72.28
C LEU A 501 54.92 -89.09 -73.21
N ILE A 502 53.74 -89.35 -73.81
CA ILE A 502 53.58 -90.42 -74.81
C ILE A 502 54.54 -90.20 -76.00
N ASN A 503 54.61 -88.98 -76.52
CA ASN A 503 55.51 -88.64 -77.62
C ASN A 503 56.98 -88.81 -77.22
N LEU A 504 57.35 -88.44 -75.99
CA LEU A 504 58.68 -88.71 -75.45
C LEU A 504 58.92 -90.23 -75.38
N ASP A 505 58.02 -91.04 -74.81
CA ASP A 505 58.19 -92.49 -74.71
C ASP A 505 58.33 -93.19 -76.07
N VAL A 506 57.69 -92.67 -77.13
CA VAL A 506 57.88 -93.15 -78.51
C VAL A 506 59.29 -92.84 -79.05
N ILE A 507 59.87 -91.71 -78.67
CA ILE A 507 61.20 -91.25 -79.11
C ILE A 507 62.33 -91.90 -78.29
N ASP A 508 62.11 -92.24 -77.01
CA ASP A 508 63.11 -92.79 -76.07
C ASP A 508 63.95 -93.96 -76.65
N PRO A 509 63.37 -94.96 -77.35
CA PRO A 509 64.13 -96.07 -77.95
C PRO A 509 65.06 -95.66 -79.11
N HIS A 510 64.81 -94.50 -79.72
CA HIS A 510 65.55 -94.00 -80.90
C HIS A 510 66.72 -93.08 -80.51
N ILE A 511 66.88 -92.76 -79.23
CA ILE A 511 68.00 -91.97 -78.73
C ILE A 511 69.22 -92.88 -78.58
N GLY A 512 70.19 -92.74 -79.49
CA GLY A 512 71.39 -93.56 -79.53
C GLY A 512 72.19 -93.56 -78.22
N ALA A 513 72.68 -94.74 -77.81
CA ALA A 513 73.33 -94.95 -76.52
C ALA A 513 74.66 -94.18 -76.33
N GLU A 514 75.25 -93.65 -77.41
CA GLU A 514 76.57 -93.01 -77.40
C GLU A 514 76.54 -91.51 -77.07
N ASN A 515 75.38 -90.84 -77.07
CA ASN A 515 75.26 -89.40 -76.81
C ASN A 515 74.67 -89.10 -75.42
N GLU A 516 75.52 -89.17 -74.40
CA GLU A 516 75.14 -89.02 -72.99
C GLU A 516 74.46 -87.68 -72.68
N THR A 517 74.91 -86.57 -73.29
CA THR A 517 74.32 -85.24 -73.07
C THR A 517 72.87 -85.15 -73.56
N LEU A 518 72.58 -85.71 -74.74
CA LEU A 518 71.22 -85.74 -75.28
C LEU A 518 70.29 -86.61 -74.43
N ARG A 519 70.79 -87.77 -73.97
CA ARG A 519 70.04 -88.68 -73.11
C ARG A 519 69.72 -88.06 -71.75
N THR A 520 70.67 -87.39 -71.10
CA THR A 520 70.44 -86.70 -69.81
C THR A 520 69.47 -85.53 -69.97
N GLY A 521 69.59 -84.74 -71.05
CA GLY A 521 68.65 -83.66 -71.36
C GLY A 521 67.22 -84.17 -71.58
N PHE A 522 67.07 -85.26 -72.33
CA PHE A 522 65.79 -85.91 -72.59
C PHE A 522 65.13 -86.45 -71.31
N GLN A 523 65.90 -87.15 -70.46
CA GLN A 523 65.41 -87.64 -69.16
C GLN A 523 64.99 -86.49 -68.24
N ARG A 524 65.71 -85.37 -68.24
CA ARG A 524 65.32 -84.18 -67.46
C ARG A 524 64.01 -83.56 -67.97
N VAL A 525 63.81 -83.46 -69.29
CA VAL A 525 62.53 -82.98 -69.86
C VAL A 525 61.38 -83.91 -69.49
N ARG A 526 61.59 -85.24 -69.57
CA ARG A 526 60.59 -86.23 -69.15
C ARG A 526 60.27 -86.11 -67.66
N GLU A 527 61.28 -85.99 -66.80
CA GLU A 527 61.10 -85.83 -65.37
C GLU A 527 60.33 -84.55 -65.01
N ILE A 528 60.63 -83.43 -65.70
CA ILE A 528 59.90 -82.18 -65.52
C ILE A 528 58.45 -82.32 -66.00
N ALA A 529 58.21 -82.92 -67.17
CA ALA A 529 56.86 -83.13 -67.70
C ALA A 529 56.03 -84.04 -66.78
N GLN A 530 56.64 -85.11 -66.24
CA GLN A 530 55.99 -86.02 -65.30
C GLN A 530 55.65 -85.32 -63.98
N ARG A 531 56.61 -84.62 -63.36
CA ARG A 531 56.36 -83.86 -62.13
C ARG A 531 55.30 -82.78 -62.32
N THR A 532 55.31 -82.10 -63.48
CA THR A 532 54.31 -81.07 -63.81
C THR A 532 52.94 -81.71 -63.98
N LEU A 533 52.85 -82.87 -64.64
CA LEU A 533 51.60 -83.60 -64.79
C LEU A 533 51.03 -84.04 -63.43
N ASP A 534 51.88 -84.57 -62.56
CA ASP A 534 51.47 -85.00 -61.22
C ASP A 534 51.02 -83.81 -60.35
N ALA A 535 51.74 -82.69 -60.41
CA ALA A 535 51.35 -81.45 -59.73
C ALA A 535 50.04 -80.87 -60.26
N THR A 536 49.83 -80.85 -61.59
CA THR A 536 48.58 -80.41 -62.21
C THR A 536 47.41 -81.30 -61.80
N ARG A 537 47.60 -82.63 -61.75
CA ARG A 537 46.58 -83.58 -61.31
C ARG A 537 46.23 -83.41 -59.83
N ALA A 538 47.23 -83.22 -58.98
CA ALA A 538 47.03 -82.92 -57.56
C ALA A 538 46.26 -81.60 -57.38
N LEU A 539 46.64 -80.53 -58.09
CA LEU A 539 45.94 -79.24 -58.02
C LEU A 539 44.49 -79.33 -58.51
N SER A 540 44.24 -80.06 -59.61
CA SER A 540 42.89 -80.32 -60.11
C SER A 540 42.04 -81.09 -59.09
N HIS A 541 42.63 -82.08 -58.41
CA HIS A 541 41.98 -82.84 -57.35
C HIS A 541 41.72 -82.00 -56.09
N ASP A 542 42.65 -81.15 -55.67
CA ASP A 542 42.46 -80.28 -54.49
C ASP A 542 41.41 -79.20 -54.72
N LEU A 543 41.32 -78.69 -55.96
CA LEU A 543 40.26 -77.77 -56.38
C LEU A 543 38.88 -78.46 -56.45
N ARG A 544 38.85 -79.77 -56.71
CA ARG A 544 37.63 -80.58 -56.75
C ARG A 544 37.87 -82.01 -56.24
N PRO A 545 37.66 -82.26 -54.94
CA PRO A 545 37.74 -83.59 -54.36
C PRO A 545 36.56 -84.43 -54.87
N THR A 546 36.79 -85.30 -55.85
CA THR A 546 35.73 -86.12 -56.48
C THR A 546 35.02 -87.04 -55.49
N ILE A 547 35.62 -87.30 -54.32
CA ILE A 547 35.04 -88.12 -53.26
C ILE A 547 33.68 -87.61 -52.78
N LEU A 548 33.47 -86.29 -52.80
CA LEU A 548 32.20 -85.70 -52.35
C LEU A 548 31.07 -85.91 -53.37
N ASP A 549 31.40 -85.91 -54.66
CA ASP A 549 30.46 -86.16 -55.75
C ASP A 549 30.18 -87.66 -55.95
N ASP A 550 31.18 -88.53 -55.77
CA ASP A 550 31.08 -89.97 -56.08
C ASP A 550 30.59 -90.84 -54.90
N PHE A 551 30.93 -90.47 -53.66
CA PHE A 551 30.67 -91.29 -52.46
C PHE A 551 29.82 -90.59 -51.39
N GLY A 552 29.48 -89.32 -51.60
CA GLY A 552 28.63 -88.53 -50.72
C GLY A 552 29.34 -87.97 -49.48
N LEU A 553 28.65 -87.04 -48.80
CA LEU A 553 29.21 -86.19 -47.74
C LEU A 553 29.90 -86.97 -46.59
N VAL A 554 29.31 -88.08 -46.16
CA VAL A 554 29.84 -88.87 -45.02
C VAL A 554 31.16 -89.54 -45.38
N ALA A 555 31.29 -90.06 -46.61
CA ALA A 555 32.52 -90.68 -47.08
C ALA A 555 33.62 -89.62 -47.30
N ALA A 556 33.24 -88.46 -47.84
CA ALA A 556 34.15 -87.34 -48.02
C ALA A 556 34.70 -86.80 -46.69
N LEU A 557 33.84 -86.60 -45.68
CA LEU A 557 34.28 -86.15 -44.36
C LEU A 557 35.24 -87.14 -43.68
N ARG A 558 34.98 -88.44 -43.79
CA ARG A 558 35.90 -89.47 -43.26
C ARG A 558 37.23 -89.46 -43.99
N TRP A 559 37.21 -89.38 -45.32
CA TRP A 559 38.43 -89.31 -46.10
C TRP A 559 39.24 -88.05 -45.80
N PHE A 560 38.60 -86.89 -45.69
CA PHE A 560 39.26 -85.64 -45.30
C PHE A 560 39.82 -85.68 -43.89
N ALA A 561 39.12 -86.31 -42.94
CA ALA A 561 39.63 -86.51 -41.59
C ALA A 561 40.88 -87.41 -41.60
N ASP A 562 40.87 -88.51 -42.35
CA ASP A 562 42.04 -89.40 -42.52
C ASP A 562 43.22 -88.70 -43.20
N GLU A 563 42.96 -87.87 -44.22
CA GLU A 563 44.01 -87.13 -44.93
C GLU A 563 44.60 -86.00 -44.07
N PHE A 564 43.76 -85.31 -43.29
CA PHE A 564 44.21 -84.31 -42.30
C PHE A 564 45.05 -84.97 -41.21
N MET A 565 44.62 -86.14 -40.70
CA MET A 565 45.38 -86.96 -39.77
C MET A 565 46.76 -87.35 -40.33
N ARG A 566 46.83 -87.78 -41.59
CA ARG A 566 48.10 -88.14 -42.24
C ARG A 566 49.02 -86.95 -42.45
N THR A 567 48.47 -85.81 -42.84
CA THR A 567 49.25 -84.62 -43.20
C THR A 567 49.77 -83.87 -41.97
N PHE A 568 48.96 -83.77 -40.91
CA PHE A 568 49.27 -82.96 -39.72
C PHE A 568 49.54 -83.77 -38.45
N GLY A 569 49.32 -85.10 -38.47
CA GLY A 569 49.63 -85.99 -37.35
C GLY A 569 48.72 -85.84 -36.12
N VAL A 570 47.59 -85.14 -36.26
CA VAL A 570 46.63 -84.89 -35.17
C VAL A 570 45.48 -85.87 -35.28
N ALA A 571 45.25 -86.72 -34.27
CA ALA A 571 44.11 -87.64 -34.25
C ALA A 571 42.79 -86.85 -34.14
N VAL A 572 41.88 -87.06 -35.11
CA VAL A 572 40.55 -86.41 -35.20
C VAL A 572 39.46 -87.39 -34.81
#